data_AF-A0A4Q3X6M4-F1
#
_entry.id   AF-A0A4Q3X6M4-F1
#
_cell.length_a   1.000
_cell.length_b   1.000
_cell.length_c   1.000
_cell.angle_alpha   90.00
_cell.angle_beta   90.00
_cell.angle_gamma   90.00
#
_symmetry.space_group_name_H-M   'P 1'
#
loop_
_entity.id
_entity.type
_entity.pdbx_description
1 polymer ?
#
loop_
_entity_poly.entity_id
_entity_poly.type
_entity_poly.pdbx_seq_one_letter_code
_entity_poly.pdbx_strand_id
1 'polypeptide(L)' 'MSLGLKAGRPSDKKPTVSLSDLKGKTVRLNVDIDKELHKKLKRRAIDEERTVTDFVRELLSKSVGE' A
#
# COMPACT_ATOMS: atom_id res chain seq x y z
N MET A 1 41.93 17.66 27.48
CA MET A 1 40.60 17.32 28.02
C MET A 1 39.56 17.84 27.04
N SER A 2 38.83 16.94 26.41
CA SER A 2 38.01 17.20 25.22
C SER A 2 36.71 17.93 25.58
N LEU A 3 36.52 19.14 25.04
CA LEU A 3 35.29 19.92 25.16
C LEU A 3 34.23 19.30 24.22
N GLY A 4 33.36 18.46 24.78
CA GLY A 4 32.27 17.80 24.05
C GLY A 4 31.18 18.78 23.65
N LEU A 5 31.32 19.41 22.48
CA LEU A 5 30.26 20.18 21.85
C LEU A 5 29.15 19.21 21.41
N LYS A 6 28.08 19.12 22.21
CA LYS A 6 26.81 18.49 21.84
C LYS A 6 26.21 19.27 20.67
N ALA A 7 26.57 18.89 19.45
CA ALA A 7 25.92 19.35 18.23
C ALA A 7 24.53 18.69 18.11
N GLY A 8 23.59 19.13 18.96
CA GLY A 8 22.18 18.96 18.65
C GLY A 8 21.88 19.79 17.40
N ARG A 9 21.37 19.16 16.34
CA ARG A 9 20.73 19.88 15.23
C ARG A 9 19.26 20.05 15.60
N PRO A 10 18.78 21.25 15.97
CA PRO A 10 17.35 21.50 16.03
C PRO A 10 16.87 21.67 14.59
N SER A 11 16.53 20.56 13.93
CA SER A 11 15.64 20.61 12.77
C SER A 11 14.28 20.11 13.19
N ASP A 12 13.47 21.05 13.66
CA ASP A 12 12.11 21.28 13.18
C ASP A 12 11.57 20.13 12.30
N LYS A 13 10.92 19.14 12.93
CA LYS A 13 9.96 18.30 12.22
C LYS A 13 8.60 18.57 12.85
N LYS A 14 7.99 19.68 12.43
CA LYS A 14 6.53 19.78 12.37
C LYS A 14 6.01 18.49 11.74
N PRO A 15 4.96 17.84 12.28
CA PRO A 15 4.33 16.72 11.62
C PRO A 15 3.73 17.23 10.32
N THR A 16 4.48 17.14 9.23
CA THR A 16 3.95 17.30 7.88
C THR A 16 3.10 16.08 7.64
N VAL A 17 1.79 16.19 7.87
CA VAL A 17 0.82 15.20 7.40
C VAL A 17 1.10 15.00 5.92
N SER A 18 1.64 13.84 5.57
CA SER A 18 1.99 13.52 4.20
C SER A 18 0.71 13.10 3.47
N LEU A 19 0.64 13.23 2.14
CA LEU A 19 -0.50 12.67 1.37
C LEU A 19 -0.69 11.17 1.63
N SER A 20 0.36 10.49 2.09
CA SER A 20 0.35 9.11 2.56
C SER A 20 -0.50 8.90 3.81
N ASP A 21 -0.61 9.89 4.71
CA ASP A 21 -1.40 9.82 5.95
C ASP A 21 -2.92 10.02 5.69
N LEU A 22 -3.29 10.60 4.55
CA LEU A 22 -4.68 10.80 4.12
C LEU A 22 -5.28 9.57 3.40
N LYS A 23 -4.45 8.66 2.89
CA LYS A 23 -4.90 7.33 2.44
C LYS A 23 -5.05 6.46 3.68
N GLY A 24 -6.27 6.06 4.02
CA GLY A 24 -6.53 5.13 5.12
C GLY A 24 -5.57 3.93 5.14
N LYS A 25 -5.38 3.33 6.33
CA LYS A 25 -4.37 2.29 6.61
C LYS A 25 -4.48 1.10 5.65
N THR A 26 -3.83 1.18 4.49
CA THR A 26 -3.72 0.08 3.54
C THR A 26 -2.38 -0.61 3.73
N VAL A 27 -2.40 -1.94 3.80
CA VAL A 27 -1.19 -2.77 3.88
C VAL A 27 -0.95 -3.40 2.52
N ARG A 28 0.31 -3.45 2.08
CA ARG A 28 0.68 -4.14 0.82
C ARG A 28 0.72 -5.64 1.05
N LEU A 29 -0.02 -6.37 0.23
CA LEU A 29 0.01 -7.83 0.17
C LEU A 29 0.85 -8.25 -1.05
N ASN A 30 1.95 -8.98 -0.80
CA ASN A 30 2.70 -9.67 -1.86
C ASN A 30 2.26 -11.13 -1.89
N VAL A 31 1.79 -11.59 -3.05
CA VAL A 31 1.42 -12.99 -3.29
C VAL A 31 2.08 -13.46 -4.57
N ASP A 32 2.53 -14.71 -4.55
CA ASP A 32 2.88 -15.43 -5.76
C ASP A 32 1.65 -16.19 -6.25
N ILE A 33 1.33 -16.06 -7.54
CA ILE A 33 0.20 -16.74 -8.16
C ILE A 33 0.63 -17.30 -9.51
N ASP A 34 -0.01 -18.40 -9.90
CA ASP A 34 0.24 -19.00 -11.20
C ASP A 34 -0.07 -18.02 -12.36
N LYS A 35 0.71 -18.12 -13.43
CA LYS A 35 0.60 -17.24 -14.61
C LYS A 35 -0.77 -17.35 -15.28
N GLU A 36 -1.38 -18.52 -15.31
CA GLU A 36 -2.73 -18.72 -15.84
C GLU A 36 -3.79 -18.06 -14.96
N LEU A 37 -3.62 -18.14 -13.64
CA LEU A 37 -4.50 -17.44 -12.69
C LEU A 37 -4.41 -15.92 -12.89
N HIS A 38 -3.20 -15.36 -12.99
CA HIS A 38 -3.02 -13.93 -13.27
C HIS A 38 -3.69 -13.50 -14.59
N LYS A 39 -3.59 -14.31 -15.65
CA LYS A 39 -4.29 -14.05 -16.93
C LYS A 39 -5.81 -14.05 -16.77
N LYS A 40 -6.36 -15.01 -16.02
CA LYS A 40 -7.81 -15.10 -15.75
C LYS A 40 -8.30 -13.88 -14.97
N LEU A 41 -7.58 -13.47 -13.92
CA LEU A 41 -7.87 -12.25 -13.15
C LEU A 41 -7.86 -11.01 -14.05
N LYS A 42 -6.84 -10.87 -14.91
CA LYS A 42 -6.76 -9.73 -15.84
C LYS A 42 -7.91 -9.69 -16.83
N ARG A 43 -8.31 -10.82 -17.41
CA ARG A 43 -9.44 -10.88 -18.34
C ARG A 43 -10.76 -10.48 -17.67
N ARG A 44 -11.02 -10.98 -16.45
CA ARG A 44 -12.21 -10.62 -15.68
C ARG A 44 -12.26 -9.14 -15.35
N ALA A 45 -11.14 -8.56 -14.93
CA ALA A 45 -11.07 -7.13 -14.67
C ALA A 45 -11.38 -6.27 -15.92
N ILE A 46 -10.94 -6.70 -17.10
CA ILE A 46 -11.26 -6.01 -18.37
C ILE A 46 -12.75 -6.10 -18.70
N ASP A 47 -13.35 -7.28 -18.52
CA ASP A 47 -14.78 -7.54 -18.75
C ASP A 47 -15.68 -6.65 -17.88
N GLU A 48 -15.24 -6.36 -16.66
CA GLU A 48 -15.94 -5.48 -15.71
C GLU A 48 -15.50 -4.00 -15.78
N GLU A 49 -14.67 -3.62 -16.77
CA GLU A 49 -14.13 -2.25 -16.93
C GLU A 49 -13.40 -1.71 -15.69
N ARG A 50 -12.73 -2.60 -14.93
CA ARG A 50 -12.05 -2.30 -13.67
C ARG A 50 -10.56 -2.58 -13.73
N THR A 51 -9.82 -2.01 -12.77
CA THR A 51 -8.42 -2.38 -12.59
C THR A 51 -8.30 -3.73 -11.91
N VAL A 52 -7.23 -4.48 -12.21
CA VAL A 52 -6.94 -5.78 -11.56
C VAL A 52 -6.86 -5.61 -10.03
N THR A 53 -6.27 -4.51 -9.56
CA THR A 53 -6.17 -4.20 -8.12
C THR A 53 -7.55 -4.05 -7.48
N ASP A 54 -8.45 -3.30 -8.10
CA ASP A 54 -9.79 -3.06 -7.57
C ASP A 54 -10.63 -4.35 -7.55
N PHE A 55 -10.58 -5.10 -8.65
CA PHE A 55 -11.21 -6.41 -8.78
C PHE A 55 -10.71 -7.41 -7.72
N VAL A 56 -9.40 -7.54 -7.54
CA VAL A 56 -8.82 -8.46 -6.54
C VAL A 56 -9.16 -8.01 -5.11
N ARG A 57 -9.16 -6.70 -4.84
CA ARG A 57 -9.56 -6.18 -3.51
C ARG A 57 -11.02 -6.50 -3.19
N GLU A 58 -11.92 -6.35 -4.15
CA GLU A 58 -13.33 -6.73 -3.95
C GLU A 58 -13.50 -8.23 -3.75
N LEU A 59 -12.85 -9.06 -4.57
CA LEU A 59 -12.88 -10.51 -4.40
C LEU A 59 -12.40 -10.95 -3.01
N LEU A 60 -11.30 -10.36 -2.53
CA LEU A 60 -10.79 -10.62 -1.18
C LEU A 60 -11.77 -10.15 -0.11
N SER A 61 -12.38 -8.97 -0.27
CA SER A 61 -13.39 -8.46 0.66
C SER A 61 -14.60 -9.39 0.77
N LYS A 62 -15.11 -9.89 -0.37
CA LYS A 62 -16.22 -10.86 -0.41
C LYS A 62 -15.87 -12.22 0.17
N SER A 63 -14.61 -12.64 0.04
CA SER A 63 -14.17 -13.98 0.47
C SER A 63 -13.78 -14.03 1.95
N VAL A 64 -13.17 -12.97 2.47
CA VAL A 64 -12.72 -12.90 3.87
C VAL A 64 -13.84 -12.44 4.80
N GLY A 65 -14.87 -11.78 4.25
CA GLY A 65 -16.15 -11.57 4.90
C GLY A 65 -16.15 -10.49 5.99
N GLU A 66 -17.00 -9.50 5.76
CA GLU A 66 -18.12 -9.25 6.69
C GLU A 66 -19.36 -9.96 6.12
#